data_AF-A0A4R3JB74-F1
#
_entry.id   AF-A0A4R3JB74-F1
#
_cell.length_a   1.000
_cell.length_b   1.000
_cell.length_c   1.000
_cell.angle_alpha   90.00
_cell.angle_beta   90.00
_cell.angle_gamma   90.00
#
_symmetry.space_group_name_H-M   'P 1'
#
loop_
_entity.id
_entity.type
_entity.pdbx_description
1 polymer ?
#
loop_
_entity_poly.entity_id
_entity_poly.type
_entity_poly.pdbx_seq_one_letter_code
_entity_poly.pdbx_strand_id
1 'polypeptide(L)' 'MADLIRFIRVGTLDDPDGHPPDVHIYTESKQPWFNLPLEVRAFDKFYSLQDTYSPDSLTRHNALKNRLRDNTAV' A
#
# COMPACT_ATOMS: atom_id res chain seq x y z
N MET A 1 -2.71 -1.47 -16.75
CA MET A 1 -2.52 -1.38 -15.28
C MET A 1 -3.82 -1.71 -14.53
N ALA A 2 -4.94 -1.05 -14.87
CA ALA A 2 -6.22 -1.22 -14.19
C ALA A 2 -6.70 -2.66 -14.13
N ASP A 3 -6.46 -3.49 -15.15
CA ASP A 3 -6.88 -4.90 -15.14
C ASP A 3 -6.08 -5.82 -14.21
N LEU A 4 -4.89 -5.41 -13.77
CA LEU A 4 -4.00 -6.26 -12.98
C LEU A 4 -3.88 -5.86 -11.50
N ILE A 5 -4.19 -4.59 -11.15
CA ILE A 5 -4.27 -4.12 -9.77
C ILE A 5 -5.60 -3.39 -9.57
N ARG A 6 -6.29 -3.68 -8.46
CA ARG A 6 -7.41 -2.89 -7.96
C ARG A 6 -7.05 -2.29 -6.60
N PHE A 7 -7.35 -1.01 -6.41
CA PHE A 7 -7.29 -0.34 -5.11
C PHE A 7 -8.69 -0.29 -4.54
N ILE A 8 -8.88 -0.85 -3.35
CA ILE A 8 -10.16 -0.92 -2.65
C ILE A 8 -10.03 -0.12 -1.36
N ARG A 9 -11.04 0.68 -1.04
CA ARG A 9 -11.12 1.38 0.25
C ARG A 9 -11.65 0.39 1.29
N VAL A 10 -10.87 0.05 2.31
CA VAL A 10 -11.25 -0.94 3.32
C VAL A 10 -12.60 -0.61 3.99
N GLY A 11 -12.90 0.66 4.23
CA GLY A 11 -14.17 1.10 4.85
C GLY A 11 -15.44 0.81 4.03
N THR A 12 -15.34 0.21 2.84
CA THR A 12 -16.50 -0.24 2.05
C THR A 12 -16.73 -1.75 2.10
N LEU A 13 -15.92 -2.50 2.86
CA LEU A 13 -16.12 -3.93 3.10
C LEU A 13 -17.18 -4.15 4.17
N ASP A 14 -17.80 -5.33 4.19
CA ASP A 14 -18.79 -5.71 5.21
C ASP A 14 -18.17 -5.74 6.63
N ASP A 15 -16.90 -6.12 6.73
CA ASP A 15 -16.11 -6.11 7.96
C ASP A 15 -14.79 -5.33 7.75
N PRO A 16 -14.79 -4.00 7.98
CA PRO A 16 -13.61 -3.16 7.76
C PRO A 16 -12.58 -3.27 8.89
N ASP A 17 -12.99 -3.67 10.11
CA ASP A 17 -12.14 -3.66 11.30
C ASP A 17 -11.05 -4.75 11.23
N GLY A 18 -11.29 -5.82 10.46
CA GLY A 18 -10.31 -6.88 10.21
C GLY A 18 -9.09 -6.46 9.36
N HIS A 19 -9.06 -5.23 8.84
CA HIS A 19 -8.03 -4.76 7.91
C HIS A 19 -7.48 -3.37 8.28
N PRO A 20 -6.87 -3.21 9.47
CA PRO A 20 -6.19 -1.97 9.84
C PRO A 20 -5.00 -1.69 8.90
N PRO A 21 -4.58 -0.41 8.76
CA PRO A 21 -3.45 -0.07 7.91
C PRO A 21 -2.12 -0.58 8.49
N ASP A 22 -1.28 -1.19 7.65
CA ASP A 22 0.08 -1.59 8.03
C ASP A 22 1.04 -0.39 8.17
N VAL A 23 0.74 0.70 7.45
CA VAL A 23 1.54 1.93 7.41
C VAL A 23 0.67 3.16 7.23
N HIS A 24 1.12 4.30 7.77
CA HIS A 24 0.60 5.63 7.47
C HIS A 24 1.58 6.38 6.58
N ILE A 25 1.09 7.03 5.52
CA ILE A 25 1.89 7.83 4.58
C ILE A 25 1.40 9.27 4.55
N TYR A 26 2.24 10.18 4.08
CA TYR A 26 1.95 11.62 4.01
C TYR A 26 1.67 12.27 5.37
N THR A 27 2.32 11.77 6.42
CA THR A 27 2.11 12.24 7.80
C THR A 27 2.58 13.66 8.03
N GLU A 28 3.42 14.21 7.15
CA GLU A 28 3.83 15.63 7.17
C GLU A 28 2.63 16.59 7.05
N SER A 29 1.55 16.14 6.39
CA SER A 29 0.32 16.91 6.20
C SER A 29 -0.75 16.66 7.27
N LYS A 30 -0.45 15.80 8.26
CA LYS A 30 -1.40 15.39 9.30
C LYS A 30 -1.77 16.58 10.19
N GLN A 31 -3.06 16.74 10.47
CA GLN A 31 -3.53 17.75 11.41
C GLN A 31 -2.96 17.52 12.83
N PRO A 32 -2.64 18.58 13.60
CA PRO A 32 -2.04 18.44 14.94
C PRO A 32 -2.89 17.64 15.93
N TRP A 33 -4.22 17.70 15.79
CA TRP A 33 -5.18 17.03 16.69
C TRP A 33 -5.35 15.52 16.40
N PHE A 34 -4.89 15.01 15.25
CA PHE A 34 -5.05 13.61 14.90
C PHE A 34 -3.84 12.80 15.40
N ASN A 35 -4.05 11.82 16.27
CA ASN A 35 -2.95 10.99 16.79
C ASN A 35 -2.84 9.68 16.01
N LEU A 36 -1.61 9.31 15.64
CA LEU A 36 -1.34 8.02 14.99
C LEU A 36 -1.02 6.95 16.05
N PRO A 37 -1.37 5.69 15.80
CA PRO A 37 -0.90 4.57 16.62
C PRO A 37 0.63 4.53 16.65
N LEU A 38 1.22 4.41 17.84
CA LEU A 38 2.69 4.36 17.99
C LEU A 38 3.31 3.06 17.45
N GLU A 39 2.51 2.00 17.36
CA GLU A 39 2.97 0.67 16.94
C GLU A 39 2.99 0.51 15.40
N VAL A 40 2.34 1.42 14.67
CA VAL A 40 2.23 1.37 13.21
C VAL A 40 3.25 2.31 12.59
N ARG A 41 3.97 1.83 11.57
CA ARG A 41 4.98 2.65 10.88
C ARG A 41 4.32 3.87 10.22
N ALA A 42 4.89 5.04 10.47
CA ALA A 42 4.42 6.31 9.93
C ALA A 42 5.53 6.96 9.09
N PHE A 43 5.17 7.43 7.90
CA PHE A 43 6.09 8.04 6.94
C PHE A 43 5.58 9.42 6.51
N ASP A 44 6.48 10.40 6.52
CA ASP A 44 6.17 11.76 6.10
C ASP A 44 5.69 11.85 4.66
N LYS A 45 6.14 10.93 3.79
CA LYS A 45 5.80 10.84 2.37
C LYS A 45 5.54 9.38 1.98
N PHE A 46 5.52 9.10 0.68
CA PHE A 46 5.43 7.74 0.17
C PHE A 46 6.69 6.93 0.55
N TYR A 47 6.50 5.68 0.97
CA TYR A 47 7.57 4.80 1.44
C TYR A 47 8.31 4.09 0.29
N SER A 48 9.48 3.57 0.59
CA SER A 48 10.21 2.65 -0.29
C SER A 48 9.59 1.25 -0.22
N LEU A 49 9.12 0.73 -1.37
CA LEU A 49 8.53 -0.60 -1.44
C LEU A 49 9.50 -1.68 -0.96
N GLN A 50 10.77 -1.56 -1.31
CA GLN A 50 11.82 -2.54 -0.99
C GLN A 50 12.07 -2.66 0.52
N ASP A 51 11.96 -1.54 1.23
CA ASP A 51 12.20 -1.49 2.68
C ASP A 51 10.95 -1.83 3.51
N THR A 52 9.78 -1.73 2.89
CA THR A 52 8.49 -1.78 3.61
C THR A 52 7.74 -3.08 3.39
N TYR A 53 7.78 -3.63 2.18
CA TYR A 53 7.01 -4.82 1.82
C TYR A 53 7.65 -6.10 2.36
N SER A 54 6.79 -7.01 2.81
CA SER A 54 7.18 -8.41 3.04
C SER A 54 7.79 -9.04 1.77
N PRO A 55 8.67 -10.04 1.89
CA PRO A 55 9.23 -10.77 0.74
C PRO A 55 8.17 -11.29 -0.24
N ASP A 56 7.06 -11.84 0.24
CA ASP A 56 5.99 -12.38 -0.62
C ASP A 56 5.29 -11.27 -1.43
N SER A 57 5.07 -10.12 -0.83
CA SER A 57 4.51 -8.95 -1.51
C SER A 57 5.46 -8.39 -2.57
N LEU A 58 6.77 -8.41 -2.33
CA LEU A 58 7.77 -8.06 -3.35
C LEU A 58 7.75 -9.05 -4.53
N THR A 59 7.64 -10.35 -4.24
CA THR A 59 7.52 -11.40 -5.28
C THR A 59 6.29 -11.17 -6.16
N ARG A 60 5.12 -10.92 -5.56
CA ARG A 60 3.88 -10.60 -6.30
C ARG A 60 4.03 -9.31 -7.13
N HIS A 61 4.65 -8.28 -6.56
CA HIS A 61 4.89 -7.01 -7.26
C HIS A 61 5.83 -7.18 -8.48
N ASN A 62 6.89 -7.98 -8.34
CA ASN A 62 7.81 -8.26 -9.45
C ASN A 62 7.13 -9.09 -10.56
N ALA A 63 6.34 -10.10 -10.20
CA ALA A 63 5.56 -10.87 -11.16
C ALA A 63 4.59 -9.98 -11.95
N LEU A 64 3.94 -9.03 -11.28
CA LEU A 64 3.10 -8.02 -11.92
C LEU A 64 3.89 -7.12 -12.89
N LYS A 65 5.05 -6.61 -12.47
CA LYS A 65 5.92 -5.78 -13.33
C LYS A 65 6.30 -6.50 -14.62
N ASN A 66 6.65 -7.78 -14.54
CA ASN A 66 6.98 -8.59 -15.70
C ASN A 66 5.76 -8.70 -16.65
N ARG A 67 4.58 -9.04 -16.12
CA ARG A 67 3.34 -9.11 -16.91
C ARG A 67 2.99 -7.79 -17.60
N LEU A 68 3.23 -6.65 -16.94
CA LEU A 68 2.99 -5.34 -17.54
C LEU A 68 3.97 -5.07 -18.69
N ARG A 69 5.24 -5.45 -18.54
CA ARG A 69 6.25 -5.34 -19.60
C ARG A 69 5.85 -6.16 -20.83
N ASP A 70 5.44 -7.40 -20.62
CA ASP A 70 5.08 -8.33 -21.70
C ASP A 70 3.81 -7.88 -22.43
N ASN A 71 2.82 -7.35 -21.70
CA ASN A 71 1.58 -6.81 -22.29
C ASN A 71 1.76 -5.49 -23.05
N THR A 72 2.86 -4.76 -22.84
CA THR A 72 3.15 -3.50 -23.56
C THR A 72 3.94 -3.77 -24.85
N ALA A 73 4.46 -4.99 -25.04
CA ALA A 73 5.23 -5.40 -26.21
C ALA A 73 4.35 -5.93 -27.37
N VAL A 74 3.03 -5.70 -27.32
CA VAL A 74 2.04 -6.03 -28.36
C VAL A 74 1.44 -4.75 -28.94
#